data_AF-A0A1R1YH15-F1
#
_entry.id   AF-A0A1R1YH15-F1
#
_cell.length_a   1.000
_cell.length_b   1.000
_cell.length_c   1.000
_cell.angle_alpha   90.00
_cell.angle_beta   90.00
_cell.angle_gamma   90.00
#
_symmetry.space_group_name_H-M   'P 1'
#
loop_
_entity.id
_entity.type
_entity.pdbx_description
1 polymer ?
#
loop_
_entity_poly.entity_id
_entity_poly.type
_entity_poly.pdbx_seq_one_letter_code
_entity_poly.pdbx_strand_id
1 'polypeptide(L)'
;MIDSRASGIFIKKSLAESHKNLTLLKKDPVVVEFIDQSSLTEGTITHHTKPLKILIQGINLESIAFDVINCFHGYMILGLSSLERQKPSLIWKSRSVRFLR
;
A
#
# COMPACT_ATOMS: atom_id res chain seq x y z
N MET A 1 -3.87 1.33 -6.57
CA MET A 1 -3.89 -0.02 -7.17
C MET A 1 -4.40 -0.99 -6.11
N ILE A 2 -5.24 -1.94 -6.52
CA ILE A 2 -5.63 -3.08 -5.69
C ILE A 2 -4.84 -4.27 -6.21
N ASP A 3 -4.05 -4.92 -5.36
CA ASP A 3 -3.16 -5.99 -5.78
C ASP A 3 -3.18 -7.13 -4.76
N SER A 4 -3.95 -8.17 -5.02
CA SER A 4 -4.04 -9.32 -4.10
C SER A 4 -2.77 -10.16 -4.04
N ARG A 5 -1.78 -9.94 -4.92
CA ARG A 5 -0.48 -10.64 -4.88
C ARG A 5 0.56 -9.87 -4.07
N ALA A 6 0.31 -8.60 -3.77
CA ALA A 6 1.11 -7.84 -2.83
C ALA A 6 0.71 -8.21 -1.39
N SER A 7 1.64 -8.68 -0.56
CA SER A 7 1.36 -8.98 0.85
C SER A 7 1.13 -7.72 1.69
N GLY A 8 1.97 -6.71 1.47
CA GLY A 8 1.95 -5.42 2.17
C GLY A 8 1.10 -4.34 1.51
N ILE A 9 1.15 -3.15 2.09
CA ILE A 9 0.55 -1.93 1.55
C ILE A 9 1.62 -0.90 1.31
N PHE A 10 1.56 -0.24 0.15
CA PHE A 10 2.67 0.57 -0.31
C PHE A 10 2.23 1.95 -0.78
N ILE A 11 3.09 2.95 -0.61
CA ILE A 11 2.94 4.29 -1.17
C ILE A 11 4.18 4.64 -1.99
N LYS A 12 3.95 5.37 -3.09
CA LYS A 12 5.03 5.85 -3.95
C LYS A 12 5.91 6.84 -3.20
N LYS A 13 7.21 6.59 -3.21
CA LYS A 13 8.23 7.41 -2.56
C LYS A 13 8.11 8.90 -2.88
N SER A 14 7.99 9.25 -4.16
CA SER A 14 7.84 10.66 -4.58
C SER A 14 6.60 11.35 -3.99
N LEU A 15 5.51 10.61 -3.77
CA LEU A 15 4.29 11.15 -3.14
C LEU A 15 4.45 11.28 -1.62
N ALA A 16 5.14 10.33 -0.99
CA ALA A 16 5.43 10.41 0.44
C ALA A 16 6.36 11.60 0.73
N GLU A 17 7.38 11.79 -0.11
CA GLU A 17 8.39 12.86 0.02
C GLU A 17 7.85 14.25 -0.32
N SER A 18 6.78 14.35 -1.13
CA SER A 18 6.14 15.65 -1.40
C SER A 18 5.47 16.24 -0.15
N HIS A 19 5.35 15.48 0.94
CA HIS A 19 4.78 15.90 2.21
C HIS A 19 5.85 15.88 3.30
N LYS A 20 6.24 17.07 3.78
CA LYS A 20 7.24 17.19 4.85
C LYS A 20 6.83 16.39 6.10
N ASN A 21 7.78 15.65 6.66
CA ASN A 21 7.64 14.90 7.91
C ASN A 21 6.57 13.78 7.88
N LEU A 22 6.19 13.30 6.70
CA LEU A 22 5.26 12.19 6.55
C LEU A 22 5.91 10.83 6.82
N THR A 23 7.17 10.66 6.44
CA THR A 23 7.90 9.39 6.57
C THR A 23 8.63 9.25 7.89
N LEU A 24 8.75 8.01 8.36
CA LEU A 24 9.53 7.59 9.53
C LEU A 24 10.45 6.43 9.11
N LEU A 25 11.61 6.34 9.76
CA LEU A 25 12.51 5.20 9.60
C LEU A 25 11.93 3.99 10.33
N LYS A 26 11.94 2.83 9.68
CA LYS A 26 11.57 1.55 10.29
C LYS A 26 12.68 1.10 11.22
N LYS A 27 12.31 0.54 12.37
CA LYS A 27 13.25 -0.12 13.28
C LYS A 27 13.93 -1.31 12.60
N ASP A 28 13.14 -2.10 11.88
CA ASP A 28 13.56 -3.30 11.18
C ASP A 28 13.21 -3.15 9.69
N PRO A 29 14.20 -2.94 8.80
CA PRO A 29 13.98 -2.88 7.35
C PRO A 29 13.41 -4.20 6.83
N VAL A 30 12.56 -4.11 5.80
CA VAL A 30 11.84 -5.27 5.25
C VAL A 30 12.34 -5.58 3.84
N VAL A 31 12.65 -6.85 3.57
CA VAL A 31 12.92 -7.33 2.21
C VAL A 31 11.60 -7.56 1.50
N VAL A 32 11.50 -7.12 0.25
CA VAL A 32 10.37 -7.46 -0.64
C VAL A 32 10.87 -8.35 -1.75
N GLU A 33 10.21 -9.50 -1.89
CA GLU A 33 10.44 -10.50 -2.91
C GLU A 33 9.22 -10.54 -3.84
N PHE A 34 9.45 -10.58 -5.14
CA PHE A 34 8.42 -10.70 -6.16
C PHE A 34 8.14 -12.18 -6.48
N ILE A 35 7.09 -12.44 -7.25
CA ILE A 35 6.64 -13.81 -7.56
C ILE A 35 7.68 -14.63 -8.34
N ASP A 36 8.62 -13.97 -9.01
CA ASP A 36 9.75 -14.58 -9.73
C ASP A 36 10.99 -14.76 -8.84
N GLN A 37 10.85 -14.58 -7.53
CA GLN A 37 11.92 -14.61 -6.52
C GLN A 37 12.96 -13.49 -6.65
N SER A 38 12.75 -12.55 -7.57
CA SER A 38 13.58 -11.36 -7.62
C SER A 38 13.27 -10.44 -6.43
N SER A 39 14.29 -9.73 -5.96
CA SER A 39 14.13 -8.74 -4.89
C SER A 39 13.82 -7.36 -5.47
N LEU A 40 13.22 -6.50 -4.64
CA LEU A 40 13.10 -5.08 -4.95
C LEU A 40 14.48 -4.50 -5.29
N THR A 41 14.59 -3.89 -6.48
CA THR A 41 15.87 -3.38 -7.01
C THR A 41 16.53 -2.33 -6.12
N GLU A 42 15.73 -1.57 -5.38
CA GLU A 42 16.22 -0.55 -4.43
C GLU A 42 16.69 -1.14 -3.09
N GLY A 43 16.65 -2.46 -2.93
CA GLY A 43 17.00 -3.15 -1.70
C GLY A 43 15.83 -3.21 -0.71
N THR A 44 16.13 -3.08 0.57
CA THR A 44 15.13 -3.20 1.64
C THR A 44 14.30 -1.93 1.80
N ILE A 45 13.05 -2.12 2.20
CA ILE A 45 12.17 -1.04 2.62
C ILE A 45 12.63 -0.56 3.99
N THR A 46 13.12 0.67 4.04
CA THR A 46 13.64 1.31 5.26
C THR A 46 12.68 2.31 5.87
N HIS A 47 11.67 2.76 5.13
CA HIS A 47 10.75 3.82 5.56
C HIS A 47 9.30 3.39 5.45
N HIS A 48 8.49 3.91 6.37
CA HIS A 48 7.04 3.87 6.30
C HIS A 48 6.46 5.26 6.57
N THR A 49 5.19 5.49 6.26
CA THR A 49 4.52 6.73 6.65
C THR A 49 4.11 6.68 8.12
N LYS A 50 3.95 7.85 8.74
CA LYS A 50 3.04 7.99 9.88
C LYS A 50 1.64 7.47 9.49
N PRO A 51 0.81 7.01 10.44
CA PRO A 51 -0.56 6.63 10.15
C PRO A 51 -1.32 7.77 9.47
N LEU A 52 -1.81 7.49 8.27
CA LEU A 52 -2.61 8.39 7.46
C LEU A 52 -4.09 8.07 7.62
N LYS A 53 -4.92 9.10 7.73
CA LYS A 53 -6.38 8.94 7.63
C LYS A 53 -6.77 8.86 6.17
N ILE A 54 -7.21 7.70 5.72
CA ILE A 54 -7.60 7.43 4.33
C ILE A 54 -9.10 7.22 4.27
N LEU A 55 -9.79 8.03 3.48
CA LEU A 55 -11.22 7.86 3.20
C LEU A 55 -11.39 7.00 1.95
N ILE A 56 -11.81 5.75 2.13
CA ILE A 56 -12.05 4.79 1.06
C ILE A 56 -13.50 4.90 0.62
N GLN A 57 -13.71 5.20 -0.67
CA GLN A 57 -15.03 5.34 -1.30
C GLN A 57 -16.00 6.29 -0.59
N GLY A 58 -15.49 7.27 0.16
CA GLY A 58 -16.32 8.23 0.90
C GLY A 58 -17.04 7.65 2.13
N ILE A 59 -16.84 6.37 2.46
CA ILE A 59 -17.67 5.65 3.44
C ILE A 59 -16.87 5.02 4.58
N ASN A 60 -15.61 4.67 4.35
CA ASN A 60 -14.76 4.04 5.35
C ASN A 60 -13.51 4.90 5.61
N LEU A 61 -13.33 5.35 6.85
CA LEU A 61 -12.18 6.12 7.28
C LEU A 61 -11.20 5.21 8.02
N GLU A 62 -10.08 4.91 7.38
CA GLU A 62 -9.07 3.99 7.92
C GLU A 62 -7.83 4.77 8.38
N SER A 63 -7.17 4.28 9.43
CA SER A 63 -5.84 4.75 9.84
C SER A 63 -4.78 3.77 9.34
N ILE A 64 -4.00 4.18 8.34
CA ILE A 64 -3.11 3.29 7.60
C ILE A 64 -1.69 3.88 7.53
N ALA A 65 -0.70 3.10 7.96
CA ALA A 65 0.72 3.39 7.70
C ALA A 65 1.17 2.59 6.46
N PHE A 66 1.79 3.25 5.49
CA PHE A 66 2.22 2.64 4.24
C PHE A 66 3.73 2.44 4.22
N ASP A 67 4.19 1.31 3.70
CA ASP A 67 5.59 1.13 3.38
C ASP A 67 5.96 1.95 2.14
N VAL A 68 7.10 2.64 2.20
CA VAL A 68 7.51 3.60 1.16
C VAL A 68 8.41 2.88 0.16
N ILE A 69 7.97 2.82 -1.10
CA ILE A 69 8.73 2.20 -2.20
C ILE A 69 8.71 3.08 -3.43
N ASN A 70 9.68 2.92 -4.31
CA ASN A 70 9.55 3.42 -5.66
C ASN A 70 8.76 2.43 -6.51
N CYS A 71 7.50 2.77 -6.80
CA CYS A 71 6.66 1.99 -7.70
C CYS A 71 6.47 2.70 -9.04
N PHE A 72 6.58 1.92 -10.12
CA PHE A 72 6.35 2.41 -11.48
C PHE A 72 4.88 2.69 -11.76
N HIS A 73 3.96 1.92 -11.15
CA HIS A 73 2.53 2.00 -11.40
C HIS A 73 1.73 2.33 -10.14
N GLY A 74 0.88 3.35 -10.25
CA GLY A 74 0.03 3.83 -9.17
C GLY A 74 0.75 4.68 -8.12
N TYR A 75 -0.04 5.29 -7.25
CA TYR A 75 0.46 6.10 -6.13
C TYR A 75 0.41 5.36 -4.79
N MET A 76 -0.57 4.48 -4.64
CA MET A 76 -0.78 3.63 -3.47
C MET A 76 -1.18 2.24 -3.92
N ILE A 77 -0.72 1.21 -3.23
CA ILE A 77 -1.05 -0.19 -3.45
C ILE A 77 -1.72 -0.72 -2.19
N LEU A 78 -2.97 -1.15 -2.31
CA LEU A 78 -3.66 -1.90 -1.27
C LEU A 78 -3.48 -3.38 -1.56
N GLY A 79 -2.56 -4.01 -0.83
CA GLY A 79 -2.30 -5.43 -0.92
C GLY A 79 -3.23 -6.29 -0.07
N LEU A 80 -2.94 -7.59 -0.08
CA LEU A 80 -3.70 -8.66 0.56
C LEU A 80 -4.05 -8.36 2.01
N SER A 81 -3.10 -7.88 2.83
CA SER A 81 -3.35 -7.52 4.23
C SER A 81 -4.46 -6.47 4.42
N SER A 82 -4.60 -5.53 3.48
CA SER A 82 -5.70 -4.57 3.49
C SER A 82 -6.99 -5.17 2.97
N LEU A 83 -6.91 -6.04 1.97
CA LEU A 83 -8.07 -6.68 1.35
C LEU A 83 -8.71 -7.72 2.27
N GLU A 84 -7.93 -8.48 3.02
CA GLU A 84 -8.42 -9.43 4.02
C GLU A 84 -9.13 -8.72 5.18
N ARG A 85 -8.60 -7.56 5.59
CA ARG A 85 -9.20 -6.74 6.65
C ARG A 85 -10.56 -6.19 6.22
N GLN A 86 -10.64 -5.63 5.01
CA GLN A 86 -11.83 -4.90 4.56
C GLN A 86 -12.80 -5.76 3.74
N LYS A 87 -12.38 -6.96 3.33
CA LYS A 87 -13.13 -7.95 2.55
C LYS A 87 -13.98 -7.34 1.43
N PRO A 88 -13.39 -6.52 0.53
CA PRO A 88 -14.16 -5.89 -0.52
C PRO A 88 -14.75 -6.91 -1.48
N SER A 89 -15.91 -6.59 -2.04
CA SER A 89 -16.47 -7.32 -3.18
C SER A 89 -15.79 -6.89 -4.47
N LEU A 90 -15.27 -7.86 -5.24
CA LEU A 90 -14.82 -7.66 -6.61
C LEU A 90 -15.98 -7.90 -7.57
N ILE A 91 -16.42 -6.85 -8.28
CA ILE A 91 -17.49 -6.93 -9.25
C ILE A 91 -16.86 -6.96 -10.65
N TRP A 92 -16.56 -8.17 -11.12
CA TRP A 92 -15.81 -8.41 -12.36
C TRP A 92 -16.44 -7.77 -13.59
N LYS A 93 -17.77 -7.90 -13.73
CA LYS A 93 -18.53 -7.38 -14.88
C LYS A 93 -18.32 -5.87 -15.09
N SER A 94 -18.29 -5.11 -14.01
CA SER A 94 -18.11 -3.65 -14.03
C SER A 94 -16.67 -3.21 -13.74
N ARG A 95 -15.74 -4.15 -13.56
CA ARG A 95 -14.36 -3.88 -13.13
C ARG A 95 -14.29 -2.97 -11.91
N SER A 96 -15.20 -3.16 -10.95
CA SER A 96 -15.28 -2.33 -9.76
C SER A 96 -14.98 -3.11 -8.49
N VAL A 97 -14.49 -2.39 -7.50
CA VAL A 97 -14.34 -2.85 -6.13
C VAL A 97 -15.38 -2.14 -5.28
N ARG A 98 -16.00 -2.85 -4.34
CA ARG A 98 -16.89 -2.28 -3.34
C ARG A 98 -16.41 -2.65 -1.96
N PHE A 99 -16.04 -1.66 -1.17
CA PHE A 99 -15.76 -1.83 0.25
C PHE A 99 -17.07 -1.74 1.02
N LEU A 100 -17.32 -2.70 1.90
CA LEU A 100 -18.46 -2.65 2.81
C LEU A 100 -18.01 -1.99 4.12
N ARG A 101 -18.99 -1.48 4.86
CA ARG A 101 -18.79 -0.89 6.17
C ARG A 101 -18.92 -1.93 7.27
#